data_AF-A0A095XN03-F1
#
_entry.id   AF-A0A095XN03-F1
#
_cell.length_a   1.000
_cell.length_b   1.000
_cell.length_c   1.000
_cell.angle_alpha   90.00
_cell.angle_beta   90.00
_cell.angle_gamma   90.00
#
_symmetry.space_group_name_H-M   'P 1'
#
loop_
_entity.id
_entity.type
_entity.pdbx_description
1 polymer ?
#
loop_
_entity_poly.entity_id
_entity_poly.type
_entity_poly.pdbx_seq_one_letter_code
_entity_poly.pdbx_strand_id
1 'polypeptide(L)' 'MQNIAGFKHVSSGKVRDLYVSEVDENQLLVVASDRISAYDYVLSTPIPDKGKILTQLSVWWFEQ' A
#
# COMPACT_ATOMS: atom_id res chain seq x y z
N MET A 1 -3.09 -11.79 -0.96
CA MET A 1 -3.44 -10.45 -1.47
C MET A 1 -4.83 -10.10 -1.00
N GLN A 2 -5.06 -8.85 -0.58
CA GLN A 2 -6.41 -8.41 -0.23
C GLN A 2 -7.25 -8.29 -1.49
N ASN A 3 -8.46 -8.83 -1.45
CA ASN A 3 -9.47 -8.56 -2.46
C ASN A 3 -10.18 -7.26 -2.05
N ILE A 4 -10.11 -6.24 -2.91
CA ILE A 4 -10.72 -4.93 -2.68
C ILE A 4 -11.75 -4.73 -3.79
N ALA A 5 -13.02 -4.61 -3.43
CA ALA A 5 -14.10 -4.49 -4.40
C ALA A 5 -13.90 -3.27 -5.32
N GLY A 6 -14.07 -3.45 -6.63
CA GLY A 6 -13.87 -2.41 -7.64
C GLY A 6 -12.41 -2.12 -7.99
N PHE A 7 -11.46 -2.90 -7.46
CA PHE A 7 -10.02 -2.72 -7.72
C PHE A 7 -9.35 -4.05 -8.07
N LYS A 8 -8.68 -4.06 -9.23
CA LYS A 8 -7.87 -5.20 -9.67
C LYS A 8 -6.43 -5.02 -9.24
N HIS A 9 -5.85 -6.04 -8.59
CA HIS A 9 -4.44 -6.03 -8.23
C HIS A 9 -3.54 -6.05 -9.47
N VAL A 10 -2.47 -5.27 -9.42
CA VAL A 10 -1.47 -5.16 -10.50
C VAL A 10 -0.12 -5.69 -10.06
N SER A 11 0.37 -5.25 -8.90
CA SER A 11 1.71 -5.63 -8.44
C SER A 11 1.86 -5.50 -6.93
N SER A 12 2.81 -6.26 -6.39
CA SER A 12 3.20 -6.21 -4.98
C SER A 12 4.67 -5.87 -4.87
N GLY A 13 4.98 -4.76 -4.23
CA GLY A 13 6.33 -4.42 -3.78
C GLY A 13 6.63 -4.99 -2.38
N LYS A 14 7.83 -4.69 -1.86
CA LYS A 14 8.27 -5.13 -0.51
C LYS A 14 7.23 -4.77 0.56
N VAL A 15 6.70 -3.54 0.51
CA VAL A 15 5.84 -2.99 1.58
C VAL A 15 4.54 -2.33 1.11
N ARG A 16 4.28 -2.29 -0.20
CA ARG A 16 3.08 -1.69 -0.81
C ARG A 16 2.52 -2.60 -1.89
N ASP A 17 1.20 -2.57 -2.06
CA ASP A 17 0.48 -3.25 -3.13
C ASP A 17 -0.22 -2.19 -4.02
N LEU A 18 -0.20 -2.40 -5.34
CA LEU A 18 -0.79 -1.50 -6.33
C LEU A 18 -2.01 -2.15 -6.97
N TYR A 19 -3.08 -1.37 -7.08
CA TYR A 19 -4.32 -1.78 -7.74
C TYR A 19 -4.76 -0.70 -8.74
N VAL A 20 -5.41 -1.14 -9.81
CA VAL A 20 -6.11 -0.28 -10.77
C VAL A 20 -7.60 -0.35 -10.52
N SER A 21 -8.31 0.77 -10.67
CA SER A 21 -9.76 0.78 -10.59
C SER A 21 -10.36 0.01 -11.77
N GLU A 22 -11.42 -0.75 -11.49
CA GLU A 22 -12.17 -1.48 -12.52
C GLU A 22 -13.17 -0.59 -13.25
N VAL A 23 -13.40 0.64 -12.76
CA VAL A 23 -14.39 1.59 -13.28
C VAL A 23 -13.78 2.89 -13.82
N ASP A 24 -12.54 3.21 -13.47
CA ASP A 24 -11.82 4.40 -13.95
C ASP A 24 -10.34 4.06 -14.25
N GLU A 25 -9.96 4.07 -15.52
CA GLU A 25 -8.60 3.74 -15.96
C GLU A 25 -7.51 4.72 -15.47
N ASN A 26 -7.90 5.93 -15.06
CA ASN A 26 -6.98 6.94 -14.55
C ASN A 26 -6.83 6.91 -13.02
N GLN A 27 -7.52 6.00 -12.34
CA GLN A 27 -7.47 5.87 -10.88
C GLN A 27 -6.58 4.69 -10.45
N LEU A 28 -5.61 5.00 -9.58
CA LEU A 28 -4.77 4.02 -8.92
C LEU A 28 -5.05 4.00 -7.42
N LEU A 29 -5.01 2.80 -6.84
CA LEU A 29 -5.03 2.60 -5.39
C LEU A 29 -3.70 2.01 -4.93
N VAL A 30 -3.04 2.72 -4.02
CA VAL A 30 -1.80 2.29 -3.39
C VAL A 30 -2.08 1.89 -1.94
N VAL A 31 -1.89 0.61 -1.61
CA VAL A 31 -2.14 0.07 -0.27
C VAL A 31 -0.82 -0.12 0.47
N ALA A 32 -0.61 0.65 1.54
CA ALA A 32 0.54 0.49 2.43
C ALA A 32 0.29 -0.66 3.42
N SER A 33 1.23 -1.60 3.50
CA SER A 33 1.16 -2.73 4.42
C SER A 33 1.96 -2.51 5.70
N ASP A 34 1.73 -3.37 6.70
CA ASP A 34 2.52 -3.44 7.93
C ASP A 34 3.86 -4.19 7.74
N ARG A 35 4.12 -4.73 6.53
CA ARG A 35 5.41 -5.32 6.18
C ARG A 35 6.51 -4.26 6.21
N ILE A 36 7.68 -4.62 6.72
CA ILE A 36 8.85 -3.75 6.74
C ILE A 36 10.03 -4.46 6.06
N SER A 37 10.85 -3.70 5.35
CA SER A 37 12.09 -4.23 4.76
C SER A 37 13.30 -3.47 5.27
N ALA A 38 14.36 -4.20 5.60
CA ALA A 38 15.66 -3.66 5.98
C ALA A 38 16.76 -4.59 5.46
N TYR A 39 17.93 -4.04 5.11
CA TYR A 39 19.06 -4.81 4.54
C TYR A 39 18.62 -5.70 3.36
N ASP A 40 17.84 -5.12 2.46
CA ASP A 40 17.21 -5.76 1.30
C ASP A 40 16.25 -6.93 1.56
N TYR A 41 15.97 -7.27 2.82
CA TYR A 41 15.11 -8.37 3.24
C TYR A 41 13.77 -7.87 3.80
N VAL A 42 12.67 -8.56 3.50
CA VAL A 42 11.35 -8.30 4.12
C VAL A 42 11.28 -9.10 5.41
N LEU A 43 11.13 -8.41 6.55
CA LEU A 43 11.11 -9.08 7.86
C LEU A 43 9.83 -9.91 8.03
N SER A 44 9.93 -11.04 8.73
CA SER A 44 8.79 -11.91 9.03
C SER A 44 7.80 -11.28 10.01
N THR A 45 8.30 -10.50 10.98
CA THR A 45 7.48 -9.80 11.96
C THR A 45 6.97 -8.47 11.38
N PRO A 46 5.65 -8.27 11.23
CA PRO A 46 5.09 -7.00 10.82
C PRO A 46 5.20 -5.95 11.94
N ILE A 47 5.11 -4.67 11.59
CA ILE A 47 4.96 -3.57 12.55
C ILE A 47 3.49 -3.15 12.53
N PRO A 48 2.69 -3.46 13.58
CA PRO A 48 1.28 -3.12 13.62
C PRO A 48 1.03 -1.64 13.34
N ASP A 49 0.00 -1.35 12.56
CA ASP A 49 -0.47 0.00 12.20
C ASP A 49 0.50 0.84 11.36
N LYS A 50 1.67 0.32 10.99
CA LYS A 50 2.66 1.06 10.18
C LYS A 50 2.04 1.54 8.86
N GLY A 51 1.32 0.68 8.15
CA GLY A 51 0.68 1.03 6.90
C GLY A 51 -0.29 2.21 7.08
N LYS A 52 -1.12 2.15 8.13
CA LYS A 52 -2.11 3.17 8.46
C LYS A 52 -1.47 4.52 8.82
N ILE A 53 -0.42 4.51 9.64
CA ILE A 53 0.30 5.74 10.05
C ILE A 53 0.99 6.39 8.85
N LEU A 54 1.69 5.59 8.03
CA LEU A 54 2.39 6.11 6.85
C LEU A 54 1.43 6.65 5.80
N THR A 55 0.26 6.04 5.61
CA THR A 55 -0.79 6.59 4.74
C THR A 55 -1.26 7.95 5.24
N GLN A 56 -1.57 8.11 6.54
CA GLN A 56 -1.97 9.40 7.10
C GLN A 56 -0.89 10.47 6.95
N LEU A 57 0.37 10.12 7.18
CA LEU A 57 1.49 11.04 6.98
C LEU A 57 1.61 11.49 5.52
N SER A 58 1.43 10.57 4.55
CA SER A 58 1.42 10.93 3.14
C SER A 58 0.26 11.86 2.78
N VAL A 59 -0.95 11.57 3.28
CA VAL A 59 -2.12 12.46 3.08
C VAL A 59 -1.82 13.86 3.61
N TRP A 60 -1.32 13.98 4.84
CA TRP A 60 -0.95 15.27 5.43
C TRP A 60 0.10 16.03 4.59
N TRP A 61 1.10 15.32 4.05
CA TRP A 61 2.12 15.92 3.18
C TRP A 61 1.57 16.35 1.81
N PHE A 62 0.57 15.65 1.26
CA PHE A 62 -0.09 16.05 0.01
C PHE A 62 -0.96 17.30 0.16
N GLU A 63 -1.33 17.65 1.39
CA GLU A 63 -2.12 18.84 1.71
C GLU A 63 -1.27 20.10 1.99
N GLN A 64 0.07 19.99 2.00
CA GLN A 64 0.98 21.14 2.11
C GLN A 64 1.11 21.88 0.77
#